data_AF-A0A8J5U415-F1
#
_entry.id   AF-A0A8J5U415-F1
#
_cell.length_a   1.000
_cell.length_b   1.000
_cell.length_c   1.000
_cell.angle_alpha   90.00
_cell.angle_beta   90.00
_cell.angle_gamma   90.00
#
_symmetry.space_group_name_H-M   'P 1'
#
loop_
_entity.id
_entity.type
_entity.pdbx_description
1 polymer ?
#
loop_
_entity_poly.entity_id
_entity_poly.type
_entity_poly.pdbx_seq_one_letter_code
_entity_poly.pdbx_strand_id
1 'polypeptide(L)'
;MRIHIFTVHCLAVASSTAFLITDEGVRCRSGPTTSHAIQRQFTKGTDVTITCQIEGTNIEGNALWDKTTFGCYVSDYYVATGSSGYVTSKCRSCRAPKSNAATVNLIASFEGFRPDVYNDPTGNPTVGYGHQCDAPQCSEVKYPVPLSVANGKKLLADDMKEFEVCITAMLNSKARLNRNQYGALISWAFNMGCGNGESSTLVGRLKNGEDPNTVISQELPQWVYASGQRLPGLVHRRNAEIELAQKPTRRRALPKRC
;
A
#
# COMPACT_ATOMS: atom_id res chain seq x y z
N MET A 1 -4.53 -26.58 -57.81
CA MET A 1 -3.76 -27.26 -56.76
C MET A 1 -3.29 -26.20 -55.76
N ARG A 2 -4.01 -26.01 -54.64
CA ARG A 2 -3.65 -25.03 -53.60
C ARG A 2 -2.87 -25.75 -52.51
N ILE A 3 -1.60 -25.37 -52.35
CA ILE A 3 -0.69 -25.93 -51.34
C ILE A 3 -0.96 -25.16 -50.03
N HIS A 4 -1.46 -25.86 -49.02
CA HIS A 4 -1.60 -25.32 -47.67
C HIS A 4 -0.29 -25.56 -46.90
N ILE A 5 0.45 -24.48 -46.65
CA ILE A 5 1.62 -24.47 -45.78
C ILE A 5 1.12 -24.38 -44.34
N PHE A 6 1.28 -25.46 -43.57
CA PHE A 6 1.07 -25.46 -42.13
C PHE A 6 2.33 -24.94 -41.45
N THR A 7 2.27 -23.71 -40.91
CA THR A 7 3.32 -23.14 -40.06
C THR A 7 3.24 -23.76 -38.67
N VAL A 8 4.18 -24.65 -38.36
CA VAL A 8 4.38 -25.18 -37.01
C VAL A 8 4.93 -24.05 -36.12
N HIS A 9 4.11 -23.55 -35.20
CA HIS A 9 4.57 -22.64 -34.16
C HIS A 9 5.23 -23.46 -33.05
N CYS A 10 6.56 -23.46 -33.01
CA CYS A 10 7.31 -23.95 -31.87
C CYS A 10 7.16 -22.94 -30.73
N LEU A 11 6.38 -23.28 -29.69
CA LEU A 11 6.27 -22.51 -28.46
C LEU A 11 7.58 -22.65 -27.68
N ALA A 12 8.36 -21.57 -27.59
CA ALA A 12 9.51 -21.52 -26.68
C ALA A 12 9.00 -21.62 -25.24
N VAL A 13 9.30 -22.72 -24.56
CA VAL A 13 9.05 -22.87 -23.12
C VAL A 13 10.09 -22.02 -22.40
N ALA A 14 9.66 -20.94 -21.75
CA ALA A 14 10.55 -20.17 -20.89
C ALA A 14 11.03 -21.08 -19.76
N SER A 15 12.33 -21.41 -19.76
CA SER A 15 12.95 -22.20 -18.69
C SER A 15 13.02 -21.34 -17.44
N SER A 16 12.06 -21.51 -16.53
CA SER A 16 12.08 -20.84 -15.23
C SER A 16 12.90 -21.69 -14.27
N THR A 17 14.06 -21.20 -13.85
CA THR A 17 14.91 -21.90 -12.88
C THR A 17 14.16 -22.11 -11.57
N ALA A 18 14.04 -23.37 -11.14
CA ALA A 18 13.53 -23.72 -9.82
C ALA A 18 14.67 -23.71 -8.80
N PHE A 19 14.35 -23.35 -7.56
CA PHE A 19 15.27 -23.27 -6.43
C PHE A 19 14.72 -24.11 -5.28
N LEU A 20 15.62 -24.74 -4.52
CA LEU A 20 15.23 -25.63 -3.42
C LEU A 20 14.92 -24.85 -2.15
N ILE A 21 13.85 -25.23 -1.47
CA ILE A 21 13.60 -24.84 -0.08
C ILE A 21 14.59 -25.55 0.84
N THR A 22 15.26 -24.80 1.71
CA THR A 22 16.37 -25.31 2.54
C THR A 22 15.94 -25.84 3.91
N ASP A 23 14.73 -25.51 4.36
CA ASP A 23 14.22 -25.83 5.69
C ASP A 23 12.78 -26.38 5.69
N GLU A 24 12.37 -26.98 6.79
CA GLU A 24 11.05 -27.61 6.94
C GLU A 24 9.99 -26.59 7.39
N GLY A 25 8.77 -26.70 6.86
CA GLY A 25 7.64 -25.84 7.27
C GLY A 25 7.77 -24.37 6.86
N VAL A 26 8.54 -24.07 5.82
CA VAL A 26 8.80 -22.70 5.34
C VAL A 26 7.51 -22.04 4.87
N ARG A 27 7.16 -20.90 5.47
CA ARG A 27 5.87 -20.21 5.26
C ARG A 27 5.92 -19.30 4.04
N CYS A 28 5.07 -19.58 3.06
CA CYS A 28 4.80 -18.71 1.93
C CYS A 28 3.64 -17.77 2.26
N ARG A 29 3.88 -16.46 2.19
CA ARG A 29 2.99 -15.42 2.73
C ARG A 29 2.40 -14.55 1.63
N SER A 30 1.30 -13.85 1.94
CA SER A 30 0.66 -12.94 0.99
C SER A 30 1.47 -11.68 0.65
N GLY A 31 2.57 -11.42 1.35
CA GLY A 31 3.46 -10.28 1.13
C GLY A 31 4.83 -10.51 1.80
N PRO A 32 5.83 -9.64 1.53
CA PRO A 32 7.22 -9.83 1.96
C PRO A 32 7.47 -9.44 3.43
N THR A 33 6.58 -9.84 4.34
CA THR A 33 6.79 -9.63 5.79
C THR A 33 6.28 -10.83 6.57
N THR A 34 6.76 -10.99 7.81
CA THR A 34 6.31 -12.07 8.71
C THR A 34 4.89 -11.87 9.26
N SER A 35 4.33 -10.65 9.17
CA SER A 35 2.96 -10.33 9.58
C SER A 35 1.92 -10.73 8.53
N HIS A 36 2.30 -10.82 7.25
CA HIS A 36 1.38 -11.22 6.19
C HIS A 36 0.86 -12.65 6.41
N ALA A 37 -0.40 -12.87 6.03
CA ALA A 37 -1.08 -14.15 6.17
C ALA A 37 -0.32 -15.27 5.46
N ILE A 38 -0.20 -16.42 6.13
CA ILE A 38 0.36 -17.64 5.54
C ILE A 38 -0.64 -18.17 4.52
N GLN A 39 -0.23 -18.25 3.26
CA GLN A 39 -1.03 -18.83 2.18
C GLN A 39 -0.69 -20.31 1.95
N ARG A 40 0.56 -20.70 2.24
CA ARG A 40 1.09 -22.05 2.04
C ARG A 40 2.29 -22.29 2.96
N GLN A 41 2.61 -23.56 3.21
CA GLN A 41 3.90 -23.99 3.72
C GLN A 41 4.58 -24.94 2.74
N PHE A 42 5.91 -24.91 2.70
CA PHE A 42 6.75 -25.80 1.92
C PHE A 42 7.56 -26.70 2.85
N THR A 43 7.83 -27.93 2.39
CA THR A 43 8.74 -28.86 3.06
C THR A 43 10.14 -28.71 2.49
N LYS A 44 11.15 -29.14 3.23
CA LYS A 44 12.55 -29.09 2.78
C LYS A 44 12.71 -29.87 1.46
N GLY A 45 13.52 -29.32 0.55
CA GLY A 45 13.77 -29.90 -0.78
C GLY A 45 12.66 -29.66 -1.80
N THR A 46 11.62 -28.91 -1.46
CA THR A 46 10.60 -28.50 -2.45
C THR A 46 11.22 -27.54 -3.46
N ASP A 47 10.99 -27.77 -4.75
CA ASP A 47 11.32 -26.83 -5.81
C ASP A 47 10.31 -25.67 -5.86
N VAL A 48 10.82 -24.45 -5.82
CA VAL A 48 10.05 -23.22 -6.01
C VAL A 48 10.61 -22.39 -7.16
N THR A 49 9.74 -21.93 -8.05
CA THR A 49 10.13 -21.02 -9.12
C THR A 49 9.91 -19.58 -8.66
N ILE A 50 10.95 -18.76 -8.74
CA ILE A 50 10.91 -17.34 -8.36
C ILE A 50 10.52 -16.49 -9.57
N THR A 51 9.43 -15.74 -9.46
CA THR A 51 8.94 -14.82 -10.49
C THR A 51 9.59 -13.45 -10.39
N CYS A 52 9.86 -12.99 -9.18
CA CYS A 52 10.53 -11.73 -8.88
C CYS A 52 10.97 -11.65 -7.42
N GLN A 53 11.83 -10.67 -7.10
CA GLN A 53 12.35 -10.46 -5.75
C GLN A 53 12.08 -9.06 -5.21
N ILE A 54 11.84 -8.93 -3.91
CA ILE A 54 11.56 -7.63 -3.26
C ILE A 54 12.15 -7.59 -1.85
N GLU A 55 12.50 -6.41 -1.38
CA GLU A 55 12.87 -6.21 0.02
C GLU A 55 11.65 -6.26 0.94
N GLY A 56 11.87 -6.75 2.15
CA GLY A 56 10.85 -7.03 3.14
C GLY A 56 11.38 -7.08 4.56
N THR A 57 10.63 -7.71 5.48
CA THR A 57 11.12 -7.94 6.85
C THR A 57 12.42 -8.73 6.82
N ASN A 58 13.43 -8.28 7.56
CA ASN A 58 14.69 -8.98 7.67
C ASN A 58 14.52 -10.30 8.46
N ILE A 59 14.96 -11.41 7.87
CA ILE A 59 15.00 -12.74 8.48
C ILE A 59 16.47 -13.17 8.54
N GLU A 60 17.00 -13.31 9.75
CA GLU A 60 18.37 -13.79 9.98
C GLU A 60 19.44 -13.08 9.13
N GLY A 61 19.30 -11.76 8.99
CA GLY A 61 20.21 -10.92 8.22
C GLY A 61 19.84 -10.73 6.75
N ASN A 62 18.86 -11.46 6.22
CA ASN A 62 18.42 -11.36 4.81
C ASN A 62 17.07 -10.63 4.70
N ALA A 63 17.04 -9.52 3.95
CA ALA A 63 15.83 -8.74 3.71
C ALA A 63 15.13 -9.07 2.38
N LEU A 64 15.67 -9.97 1.56
CA LEU A 64 15.09 -10.36 0.28
C LEU A 64 13.97 -11.38 0.47
N TRP A 65 12.92 -11.21 -0.31
CA TRP A 65 11.76 -12.08 -0.38
C TRP A 65 11.46 -12.44 -1.85
N ASP A 66 11.20 -13.73 -2.07
CA ASP A 66 10.97 -14.35 -3.35
C ASP A 66 9.47 -14.53 -3.62
N LYS A 67 8.94 -13.82 -4.62
CA LYS A 67 7.58 -14.09 -5.11
C LYS A 67 7.60 -15.36 -5.94
N THR A 68 6.98 -16.42 -5.45
CA THR A 68 6.90 -17.70 -6.15
C THR A 68 5.83 -17.70 -7.24
N THR A 69 5.87 -18.69 -8.13
CA THR A 69 4.79 -18.96 -9.11
C THR A 69 3.44 -19.29 -8.46
N PHE A 70 3.43 -19.63 -7.18
CA PHE A 70 2.20 -19.79 -6.39
C PHE A 70 1.57 -18.46 -5.95
N GLY A 71 2.17 -17.32 -6.29
CA GLY A 71 1.64 -15.98 -5.99
C GLY A 71 1.87 -15.52 -4.55
N CYS A 72 2.70 -16.23 -3.79
CA CYS A 72 3.06 -15.93 -2.41
C CYS A 72 4.57 -15.71 -2.28
N TYR A 73 4.99 -15.08 -1.18
CA TYR A 73 6.35 -14.67 -0.91
C TYR A 73 7.00 -15.58 0.13
N VAL A 74 8.21 -16.06 -0.16
CA VAL A 74 9.08 -16.78 0.79
C VAL A 74 10.29 -15.90 1.08
N SER A 75 10.80 -15.93 2.31
CA SER A 75 12.07 -15.24 2.60
C SER A 75 13.20 -15.95 1.87
N ASP A 76 14.03 -15.20 1.14
CA ASP A 76 15.17 -15.72 0.36
C ASP A 76 16.17 -16.46 1.25
N TYR A 77 16.23 -16.14 2.55
CA TYR A 77 16.94 -16.92 3.58
C TYR A 77 16.67 -18.44 3.52
N TYR A 78 15.45 -18.85 3.16
CA TYR A 78 15.04 -20.27 3.11
C TYR A 78 15.05 -20.86 1.69
N VAL A 79 15.59 -20.14 0.71
CA VAL A 79 15.62 -20.55 -0.69
C VAL A 79 17.07 -20.62 -1.16
N ALA A 80 17.48 -21.75 -1.74
CA ALA A 80 18.85 -21.99 -2.20
C ALA A 80 19.16 -21.23 -3.51
N THR A 81 19.07 -19.90 -3.49
CA THR A 81 19.34 -19.02 -4.64
C THR A 81 20.84 -18.88 -4.94
N GLY A 82 21.70 -19.14 -3.95
CA GLY A 82 23.16 -19.07 -4.07
C GLY A 82 23.72 -17.64 -4.10
N SER A 83 22.91 -16.64 -3.73
CA SER A 83 23.27 -15.22 -3.76
C SER A 83 22.63 -14.50 -2.58
N SER A 84 23.33 -13.50 -2.01
CA SER A 84 22.76 -12.55 -1.04
C SER A 84 22.12 -11.32 -1.70
N GLY A 85 22.18 -11.24 -3.03
CA GLY A 85 21.53 -10.24 -3.87
C GLY A 85 20.48 -10.83 -4.80
N TYR A 86 19.83 -9.96 -5.57
CA TYR A 86 18.78 -10.34 -6.52
C TYR A 86 19.29 -11.32 -7.60
N VAL A 87 18.68 -12.50 -7.71
CA VAL A 87 18.92 -13.50 -8.77
C VAL A 87 17.93 -13.38 -9.93
N THR A 88 16.86 -12.61 -9.77
CA THR A 88 15.89 -12.32 -10.83
C THR A 88 15.42 -10.86 -10.77
N SER A 89 14.54 -10.47 -11.69
CA SER A 89 13.99 -9.12 -11.74
C SER A 89 13.36 -8.72 -10.40
N LYS A 90 13.52 -7.45 -10.02
CA LYS A 90 12.80 -6.92 -8.87
C LYS A 90 11.29 -7.02 -9.13
N CYS A 91 10.53 -7.42 -8.12
CA CYS A 91 9.08 -7.38 -8.21
C CYS A 91 8.66 -5.98 -8.60
N ARG A 92 7.74 -5.90 -9.54
CA ARG A 92 7.04 -4.65 -9.79
C ARG A 92 6.43 -4.26 -8.46
N SER A 93 6.98 -3.23 -7.82
CA SER A 93 6.35 -2.67 -6.63
C SER A 93 4.93 -2.35 -7.03
N CYS A 94 3.97 -2.83 -6.24
CA CYS A 94 2.57 -2.58 -6.52
C CYS A 94 2.37 -1.08 -6.46
N ARG A 95 2.48 -0.39 -7.60
CA ARG A 95 2.44 1.07 -7.59
C ARG A 95 1.05 1.45 -7.16
N ALA A 96 0.92 1.95 -5.95
CA ALA A 96 -0.36 2.30 -5.39
C ALA A 96 -1.14 3.21 -6.36
N PRO A 97 -2.45 3.01 -6.53
CA PRO A 97 -3.26 3.92 -7.31
C PRO A 97 -3.15 5.35 -6.75
N LYS A 98 -2.69 6.33 -7.53
CA LYS A 98 -2.61 7.74 -7.07
C LYS A 98 -3.98 8.33 -6.73
N SER A 99 -4.13 8.96 -5.58
CA SER A 99 -5.34 9.64 -5.11
C SER A 99 -5.81 10.72 -6.08
N ASN A 100 -7.10 11.06 -6.02
CA ASN A 100 -7.67 12.11 -6.87
C ASN A 100 -7.66 13.46 -6.13
N ALA A 101 -7.98 14.54 -6.86
CA ALA A 101 -8.03 15.88 -6.30
C ALA A 101 -9.05 16.03 -5.15
N ALA A 102 -10.15 15.26 -5.18
CA ALA A 102 -11.14 15.28 -4.11
C ALA A 102 -10.55 14.75 -2.79
N THR A 103 -9.72 13.71 -2.86
CA THR A 103 -8.99 13.20 -1.69
C THR A 103 -8.01 14.24 -1.12
N VAL A 104 -7.22 14.87 -1.99
CA VAL A 104 -6.27 15.92 -1.56
C VAL A 104 -7.01 17.08 -0.90
N ASN A 105 -8.13 17.51 -1.48
CA ASN A 105 -8.95 18.59 -0.92
C ASN A 105 -9.60 18.21 0.41
N LEU A 106 -10.04 16.94 0.56
CA LEU A 106 -10.60 16.45 1.81
C LEU A 106 -9.57 16.52 2.94
N ILE A 107 -8.38 15.95 2.74
CA ILE A 107 -7.32 15.96 3.76
C ILE A 107 -6.89 17.40 4.06
N ALA A 108 -6.64 18.20 3.03
CA ALA A 108 -6.27 19.61 3.18
C ALA A 108 -7.26 20.42 4.04
N SER A 109 -8.55 20.06 4.02
CA SER A 109 -9.57 20.74 4.82
C SER A 109 -9.47 20.46 6.33
N PHE A 110 -8.81 19.37 6.71
CA PHE A 110 -8.61 18.97 8.11
C PHE A 110 -7.23 19.34 8.67
N GLU A 111 -6.18 19.32 7.85
CA GLU A 111 -4.81 19.53 8.34
C GLU A 111 -4.46 21.02 8.56
N GLY A 112 -5.20 21.95 7.92
CA GLY A 112 -4.90 23.38 7.96
C GLY A 112 -3.66 23.76 7.12
N PHE A 113 -3.57 25.02 6.68
CA PHE A 113 -2.49 25.48 5.78
C PHE A 113 -1.61 26.54 6.43
N ARG A 114 -0.29 26.32 6.43
CA ARG A 114 0.73 27.28 6.86
C ARG A 114 1.75 27.49 5.73
N PRO A 115 1.83 28.69 5.12
CA PRO A 115 2.72 28.91 3.98
C PRO A 115 4.20 28.94 4.40
N ASP A 116 4.51 29.47 5.58
CA ASP A 116 5.85 29.56 6.15
C ASP A 116 6.20 28.33 7.01
N VAL A 117 7.50 28.06 7.15
CA VAL A 117 8.00 27.07 8.11
C VAL A 117 7.69 27.55 9.53
N TYR A 118 7.13 26.66 10.35
CA TYR A 118 6.84 26.90 11.76
C TYR A 118 7.25 25.68 12.59
N ASN A 119 7.42 25.85 13.91
CA ASN A 119 7.60 24.71 14.80
C ASN A 119 6.24 24.19 15.25
N ASP A 120 6.00 22.90 15.09
CA ASP A 120 4.82 22.23 15.62
C ASP A 120 4.81 22.22 17.18
N PRO A 121 3.74 21.75 17.84
CA PRO A 121 3.69 21.70 19.31
C PRO A 121 4.80 20.85 19.97
N THR A 122 5.45 19.97 19.21
CA THR A 122 6.59 19.15 19.66
C THR A 122 7.96 19.74 19.30
N GLY A 123 7.99 20.90 18.65
CA GLY A 123 9.21 21.63 18.31
C GLY A 123 9.80 21.28 16.93
N ASN A 124 9.13 20.47 16.11
CA ASN A 124 9.66 20.06 14.81
C ASN A 124 9.33 21.10 13.72
N PRO A 125 10.28 21.42 12.83
CA PRO A 125 10.03 22.30 11.68
C PRO A 125 8.98 21.67 10.77
N THR A 126 7.95 22.43 10.43
CA THR A 126 6.76 21.97 9.70
C THR A 126 6.30 23.03 8.71
N VAL A 127 5.75 22.64 7.56
CA VAL A 127 5.22 23.56 6.55
C VAL A 127 3.99 23.00 5.82
N GLY A 128 3.20 23.86 5.20
CA GLY A 128 2.08 23.47 4.34
C GLY A 128 0.92 22.86 5.13
N TYR A 129 0.55 21.63 4.77
CA TYR A 129 -0.53 20.86 5.39
C TYR A 129 0.01 19.83 6.40
N GLY A 130 0.90 20.28 7.29
CA GLY A 130 1.50 19.42 8.32
C GLY A 130 2.69 18.57 7.84
N HIS A 131 3.38 18.99 6.78
CA HIS A 131 4.61 18.31 6.34
C HIS A 131 5.73 18.59 7.36
N GLN A 132 6.12 17.58 8.13
CA GLN A 132 7.27 17.65 9.04
C GLN A 132 8.55 17.58 8.21
N CYS A 133 9.43 18.55 8.42
CA CYS A 133 10.65 18.72 7.64
C CYS A 133 11.81 17.91 8.23
N ASP A 134 12.66 17.39 7.36
CA ASP A 134 13.87 16.64 7.72
C ASP A 134 15.03 17.57 8.11
N ALA A 135 14.98 18.83 7.66
CA ALA A 135 16.00 19.83 7.92
C ALA A 135 15.40 21.16 8.42
N PRO A 136 16.18 21.98 9.17
CA PRO A 136 15.81 23.35 9.43
C PRO A 136 15.48 24.09 8.13
N GLN A 137 14.43 24.92 8.15
CA GLN A 137 13.95 25.66 6.98
C GLN A 137 13.41 24.79 5.82
N CYS A 138 13.22 23.48 6.00
CA CYS A 138 12.56 22.59 5.04
C CYS A 138 13.22 22.57 3.65
N SER A 139 14.56 22.63 3.58
CA SER A 139 15.32 22.70 2.33
C SER A 139 15.12 21.52 1.36
N GLU A 140 14.64 20.38 1.85
CA GLU A 140 14.25 19.20 1.09
C GLU A 140 12.93 19.38 0.31
N VAL A 141 12.12 20.37 0.69
CA VAL A 141 10.86 20.68 0.01
C VAL A 141 11.16 21.29 -1.35
N LYS A 142 10.68 20.62 -2.41
CA LYS A 142 10.94 20.98 -3.83
C LYS A 142 10.21 22.24 -4.30
N TYR A 143 9.41 22.85 -3.45
CA TYR A 143 8.56 24.00 -3.76
C TYR A 143 9.07 25.23 -3.01
N PRO A 144 8.97 26.43 -3.60
CA PRO A 144 9.41 27.65 -2.93
C PRO A 144 8.59 27.90 -1.66
N VAL A 145 9.30 28.23 -0.57
CA VAL A 145 8.72 28.71 0.70
C VAL A 145 8.85 30.23 0.72
N PRO A 146 7.78 31.00 1.05
CA PRO A 146 6.47 30.54 1.53
C PRO A 146 5.66 29.80 0.47
N LEU A 147 5.03 28.68 0.85
CA LEU A 147 4.24 27.85 -0.06
C LEU A 147 3.01 28.61 -0.54
N SER A 148 2.69 28.47 -1.83
CA SER A 148 1.33 28.73 -2.31
C SER A 148 0.41 27.57 -1.91
N VAL A 149 -0.91 27.80 -1.80
CA VAL A 149 -1.90 26.73 -1.56
C VAL A 149 -1.78 25.61 -2.60
N ALA A 150 -1.50 25.98 -3.86
CA ALA A 150 -1.30 25.01 -4.93
C ALA A 150 -0.06 24.13 -4.70
N ASN A 151 1.06 24.72 -4.27
CA ASN A 151 2.27 23.96 -3.94
C ASN A 151 2.11 23.15 -2.66
N GLY A 152 1.42 23.68 -1.64
CA GLY A 152 1.06 22.95 -0.43
C GLY A 152 0.24 21.70 -0.74
N LYS A 153 -0.72 21.77 -1.66
CA LYS A 153 -1.49 20.60 -2.10
C LYS A 153 -0.67 19.59 -2.90
N LYS A 154 0.35 20.03 -3.64
CA LYS A 154 1.29 19.13 -4.32
C LYS A 154 2.17 18.40 -3.31
N LEU A 155 2.70 19.11 -2.31
CA LEU A 155 3.45 18.54 -1.19
C LEU A 155 2.60 17.52 -0.42
N LEU A 156 1.37 17.89 -0.05
CA LEU A 156 0.42 16.98 0.59
C LEU A 156 0.17 15.72 -0.26
N ALA A 157 0.01 15.87 -1.58
CA ALA A 157 -0.16 14.72 -2.47
C ALA A 157 1.11 13.86 -2.61
N ASP A 158 2.29 14.40 -2.31
CA ASP A 158 3.54 13.65 -2.21
C ASP A 158 3.59 12.86 -0.89
N ASP A 159 3.21 13.48 0.24
CA ASP A 159 3.14 12.86 1.58
C ASP A 159 2.10 11.73 1.63
N MET A 160 0.98 11.89 0.91
CA MET A 160 -0.07 10.87 0.81
C MET A 160 0.39 9.54 0.20
N LYS A 161 1.55 9.49 -0.49
CA LYS A 161 2.01 8.29 -1.19
C LYS A 161 2.25 7.11 -0.25
N GLU A 162 2.72 7.36 0.96
CA GLU A 162 2.92 6.29 1.95
C GLU A 162 1.59 5.62 2.30
N PHE A 163 0.55 6.43 2.54
CA PHE A 163 -0.79 5.94 2.86
C PHE A 163 -1.47 5.27 1.65
N GLU A 164 -1.20 5.73 0.43
CA GLU A 164 -1.61 5.03 -0.79
C GLU A 164 -1.02 3.61 -0.84
N VAL A 165 0.28 3.48 -0.58
CA VAL A 165 0.98 2.19 -0.53
C VAL A 165 0.40 1.31 0.56
N CYS A 166 0.21 1.84 1.76
CA CYS A 166 -0.27 1.07 2.90
C CYS A 166 -1.72 0.58 2.71
N ILE A 167 -2.67 1.43 2.27
CA ILE A 167 -4.04 0.99 1.99
C ILE A 167 -4.07 -0.04 0.85
N THR A 168 -3.22 0.14 -0.18
CA THR A 168 -3.12 -0.84 -1.26
C THR A 168 -2.61 -2.18 -0.77
N ALA A 169 -1.60 -2.19 0.09
CA ALA A 169 -1.01 -3.41 0.65
C ALA A 169 -1.95 -4.13 1.64
N MET A 170 -2.75 -3.37 2.39
CA MET A 170 -3.72 -3.94 3.33
C MET A 170 -4.88 -4.65 2.64
N LEU A 171 -5.17 -4.39 1.36
CA LEU A 171 -6.36 -4.92 0.69
C LEU A 171 -5.99 -5.99 -0.34
N ASN A 172 -6.90 -6.95 -0.55
CA ASN A 172 -6.70 -8.05 -1.50
C ASN A 172 -7.57 -7.87 -2.76
N SER A 173 -7.53 -8.86 -3.66
CA SER A 173 -8.26 -8.82 -4.94
C SER A 173 -9.78 -8.75 -4.81
N LYS A 174 -10.35 -9.07 -3.63
CA LYS A 174 -11.80 -8.99 -3.36
C LYS A 174 -12.24 -7.56 -3.03
N ALA A 175 -11.35 -6.71 -2.55
CA ALA A 175 -11.66 -5.31 -2.25
C ALA A 175 -11.77 -4.48 -3.55
N ARG A 176 -13.00 -4.16 -3.96
CA ARG A 176 -13.29 -3.45 -5.22
C ARG A 176 -13.61 -1.97 -4.97
N LEU A 177 -12.59 -1.13 -4.86
CA LEU A 177 -12.78 0.30 -4.57
C LEU A 177 -12.75 1.18 -5.83
N ASN A 178 -13.67 2.15 -5.88
CA ASN A 178 -13.55 3.31 -6.76
C ASN A 178 -12.57 4.35 -6.17
N ARG A 179 -12.23 5.39 -6.95
CA ARG A 179 -11.25 6.41 -6.52
C ARG A 179 -11.66 7.22 -5.30
N ASN A 180 -12.94 7.46 -5.10
CA ASN A 180 -13.41 8.23 -3.95
C ASN A 180 -13.42 7.37 -2.69
N GLN A 181 -13.87 6.12 -2.78
CA GLN A 181 -13.81 5.15 -1.68
C GLN A 181 -12.36 4.90 -1.24
N TYR A 182 -11.46 4.68 -2.20
CA TYR A 182 -10.03 4.56 -1.92
C TYR A 182 -9.45 5.82 -1.29
N GLY A 183 -9.85 7.00 -1.77
CA GLY A 183 -9.47 8.29 -1.19
C GLY A 183 -9.95 8.48 0.25
N ALA A 184 -11.17 8.06 0.58
CA ALA A 184 -11.69 8.11 1.94
C ALA A 184 -10.84 7.27 2.91
N LEU A 185 -10.46 6.06 2.49
CA LEU A 185 -9.57 5.20 3.29
C LEU A 185 -8.17 5.79 3.46
N ILE A 186 -7.65 6.50 2.45
CA ILE A 186 -6.36 7.19 2.57
C ILE A 186 -6.46 8.36 3.55
N SER A 187 -7.54 9.14 3.51
CA SER A 187 -7.75 10.25 4.46
C SER A 187 -7.86 9.75 5.90
N TRP A 188 -8.51 8.60 6.09
CA TRP A 188 -8.58 7.89 7.37
C TRP A 188 -7.20 7.39 7.83
N ALA A 189 -6.44 6.72 6.94
CA ALA A 189 -5.09 6.25 7.27
C ALA A 189 -4.10 7.39 7.55
N PHE A 190 -4.21 8.50 6.82
CA PHE A 190 -3.43 9.72 7.06
C PHE A 190 -3.66 10.26 8.49
N ASN A 191 -4.88 10.13 9.00
CA ASN A 191 -5.24 10.59 10.34
C ASN A 191 -4.82 9.64 11.47
N MET A 192 -5.01 8.34 11.26
CA MET A 192 -4.89 7.32 12.31
C MET A 192 -3.56 6.55 12.25
N GLY A 193 -2.79 6.73 11.19
CA GLY A 193 -1.64 5.91 10.84
C GLY A 193 -2.04 4.54 10.27
N CYS A 194 -1.11 3.92 9.55
CA CYS A 194 -1.32 2.64 8.90
C CYS A 194 -1.40 1.46 9.87
N GLY A 195 -0.58 1.44 10.92
CA GLY A 195 -0.48 0.27 11.82
C GLY A 195 -1.80 -0.13 12.48
N ASN A 196 -2.65 0.83 12.83
CA ASN A 196 -3.94 0.56 13.45
C ASN A 196 -4.95 -0.06 12.47
N GLY A 197 -4.75 0.11 11.16
CA GLY A 197 -5.73 -0.27 10.16
C GLY A 197 -5.69 -1.74 9.74
N GLU A 198 -4.54 -2.40 9.77
CA GLU A 198 -4.35 -3.70 9.12
C GLU A 198 -5.21 -4.83 9.73
N SER A 199 -5.40 -4.82 11.05
CA SER A 199 -6.21 -5.79 11.81
C SER A 199 -7.64 -5.33 12.07
N SER A 200 -8.04 -4.17 11.53
CA SER A 200 -9.36 -3.59 11.77
C SER A 200 -10.50 -4.38 11.13
N THR A 201 -11.69 -4.31 11.75
CA THR A 201 -12.94 -4.81 11.16
C THR A 201 -13.20 -4.18 9.78
N LEU A 202 -12.91 -2.88 9.61
CA LEU A 202 -12.95 -2.17 8.32
C LEU A 202 -12.17 -2.91 7.23
N VAL A 203 -10.89 -3.18 7.45
CA VAL A 203 -10.04 -3.88 6.47
C VAL A 203 -10.47 -5.33 6.30
N GLY A 204 -10.85 -6.02 7.38
CA GLY A 204 -11.33 -7.40 7.34
C GLY A 204 -12.57 -7.58 6.45
N ARG A 205 -13.57 -6.72 6.62
CA ARG A 205 -14.81 -6.73 5.82
C ARG A 205 -14.55 -6.43 4.35
N LEU A 206 -13.70 -5.45 4.03
CA LEU A 206 -13.28 -5.16 2.65
C LEU A 206 -12.50 -6.33 2.02
N LYS A 207 -11.62 -6.99 2.77
CA LYS A 207 -10.90 -8.21 2.33
C LYS A 207 -11.85 -9.38 2.07
N ASN A 208 -13.00 -9.42 2.74
CA ASN A 208 -14.03 -10.43 2.51
C ASN A 208 -14.90 -10.12 1.28
N GLY A 209 -14.74 -8.95 0.66
CA GLY A 209 -15.46 -8.54 -0.55
C GLY A 209 -16.84 -7.94 -0.27
N GLU A 210 -17.10 -7.52 0.97
CA GLU A 210 -18.32 -6.77 1.29
C GLU A 210 -18.37 -5.42 0.55
N ASP A 211 -19.59 -4.91 0.36
CA ASP A 211 -19.82 -3.66 -0.36
C ASP A 211 -19.08 -2.48 0.30
N PRO A 212 -18.18 -1.78 -0.41
CA PRO A 212 -17.38 -0.73 0.22
C PRO A 212 -18.18 0.45 0.77
N ASN A 213 -19.31 0.82 0.18
CA ASN A 213 -20.12 1.92 0.71
C ASN A 213 -20.71 1.53 2.08
N THR A 214 -21.24 0.31 2.17
CA THR A 214 -21.77 -0.27 3.40
C THR A 214 -20.69 -0.33 4.47
N VAL A 215 -19.55 -0.96 4.17
CA VAL A 215 -18.45 -1.13 5.13
C VAL A 215 -17.90 0.22 5.60
N ILE A 216 -17.58 1.14 4.69
CA ILE A 216 -17.03 2.46 5.04
C ILE A 216 -18.02 3.24 5.93
N SER A 217 -19.31 3.21 5.60
CA SER A 217 -20.34 3.93 6.38
C SER A 217 -20.53 3.41 7.80
N GLN A 218 -20.35 2.10 8.02
CA GLN A 218 -20.56 1.46 9.33
C GLN A 218 -19.32 1.48 10.21
N GLU A 219 -18.14 1.34 9.60
CA GLU A 219 -16.90 1.15 10.33
C GLU A 219 -16.18 2.46 10.63
N LEU A 220 -16.16 3.45 9.71
CA LEU A 220 -15.50 4.73 9.98
C LEU A 220 -16.02 5.46 11.24
N PRO A 221 -17.31 5.44 11.60
CA PRO A 221 -17.81 6.04 12.84
C PRO A 221 -17.23 5.45 14.13
N GLN A 222 -16.60 4.27 14.08
CA GLN A 222 -15.91 3.68 15.25
C GLN A 222 -14.55 4.34 15.53
N TRP A 223 -14.00 5.07 14.56
CA TRP A 223 -12.68 5.71 14.61
C TRP A 223 -12.77 7.19 15.00
N VAL A 224 -13.47 7.46 16.10
CA VAL A 224 -13.77 8.81 16.61
C VAL A 224 -13.28 9.08 18.03
N TYR A 225 -12.46 8.17 18.57
CA TYR A 225 -11.94 8.26 19.93
C TYR A 225 -10.42 8.50 19.93
N ALA A 226 -9.95 9.33 20.85
CA ALA A 226 -8.54 9.44 21.22
C ALA A 226 -8.42 9.50 22.74
N SER A 227 -7.47 8.76 23.31
CA SER A 227 -7.30 8.64 24.77
C SER A 227 -8.61 8.31 25.51
N GLY A 228 -9.44 7.44 24.92
CA GLY A 228 -10.74 7.03 25.47
C GLY A 228 -11.88 8.06 25.33
N GLN A 229 -11.60 9.25 24.81
CA GLN A 229 -12.60 10.31 24.66
C GLN A 229 -13.10 10.42 23.21
N ARG A 230 -14.42 10.56 23.05
CA ARG A 230 -15.03 10.82 21.75
C ARG A 230 -14.75 12.27 21.33
N LEU A 231 -14.06 12.45 20.21
CA LEU A 231 -13.67 13.78 19.73
C LEU A 231 -14.59 14.29 18.61
N PRO A 232 -15.26 15.45 18.77
CA PRO A 232 -16.13 16.02 17.73
C PRO A 232 -15.43 16.23 16.38
N GLY A 233 -14.14 16.62 16.40
CA GLY A 233 -13.34 16.79 15.18
C GLY A 233 -13.17 15.49 14.40
N LEU A 234 -12.94 14.36 15.09
CA LEU A 234 -12.87 13.05 14.44
C LEU A 234 -14.21 12.62 13.87
N VAL A 235 -15.31 12.87 14.60
CA VAL A 235 -16.68 12.61 14.09
C VAL A 235 -16.93 13.36 12.78
N HIS A 236 -16.59 14.64 12.74
CA HIS A 236 -16.74 15.44 11.53
C HIS A 236 -15.87 14.90 10.38
N ARG A 237 -14.63 14.52 10.67
CA ARG A 237 -13.73 13.92 9.68
C ARG A 237 -14.24 12.61 9.11
N ARG A 238 -14.68 11.67 9.95
CA ARG A 238 -15.26 10.39 9.52
C ARG A 238 -16.50 10.60 8.65
N ASN A 239 -17.37 11.54 9.00
CA ASN A 239 -18.54 11.86 8.18
C ASN A 239 -18.16 12.39 6.79
N ALA A 240 -17.16 13.27 6.70
CA ALA A 240 -16.69 13.80 5.41
C ALA A 240 -16.00 12.73 4.54
N GLU A 241 -15.29 11.79 5.15
CA GLU A 241 -14.72 10.63 4.47
C GLU A 241 -15.83 9.71 3.92
N ILE A 242 -16.88 9.45 4.70
CA ILE A 242 -18.06 8.69 4.26
C ILE A 242 -18.74 9.41 3.08
N GLU A 243 -18.95 10.72 3.19
CA GLU A 243 -19.54 11.52 2.11
C GLU A 243 -18.72 11.44 0.82
N LEU A 244 -17.38 11.52 0.92
CA LEU A 244 -16.50 11.31 -0.23
C LEU A 244 -16.71 9.91 -0.81
N ALA A 245 -16.68 8.86 0.02
CA ALA A 245 -16.81 7.47 -0.44
C ALA A 245 -18.14 7.20 -1.17
N GLN A 246 -19.23 7.81 -0.70
CA GLN A 246 -20.57 7.68 -1.28
C GLN A 246 -20.70 8.39 -2.63
N LYS A 247 -19.88 9.41 -2.92
CA LYS A 247 -19.89 10.08 -4.23
C LYS A 247 -19.40 9.13 -5.31
N PRO A 248 -20.25 8.72 -6.28
CA PRO A 248 -19.86 7.73 -7.27
C PRO A 248 -18.80 8.28 -8.22
N THR A 249 -17.85 7.44 -8.60
CA THR A 249 -16.90 7.75 -9.67
C THR A 249 -16.63 6.51 -10.51
N ARG A 250 -16.56 6.69 -11.83
CA ARG A 250 -16.26 5.61 -12.79
C ARG A 250 -14.80 5.18 -12.75
N ARG A 251 -13.92 5.96 -12.12
CA ARG A 251 -12.50 5.62 -12.00
C ARG A 251 -12.32 4.57 -10.90
N ARG A 252 -11.88 3.37 -11.29
CA ARG A 252 -11.50 2.31 -10.35
C ARG A 252 -10.13 2.61 -9.72
N ALA A 253 -9.97 2.26 -8.45
CA ALA A 253 -8.69 2.25 -7.75
C ALA A 253 -8.20 0.83 -7.52
N LEU A 254 -9.05 -0.03 -6.93
CA LEU A 254 -8.74 -1.41 -6.58
C LEU A 254 -9.77 -2.41 -7.16
N PRO A 255 -9.40 -3.69 -7.32
CA PRO A 255 -8.06 -4.25 -7.11
C PRO A 255 -7.08 -3.79 -8.19
N LYS A 256 -5.81 -3.60 -7.82
CA LYS A 256 -4.73 -3.39 -8.80
C LYS A 256 -4.06 -4.71 -9.11
N ARG A 257 -3.74 -4.94 -10.38
CA ARG A 257 -2.92 -6.07 -10.79
C ARG A 257 -1.47 -5.76 -10.47
N CYS A 258 -1.02 -6.37 -9.39
CA CYS A 258 0.34 -6.48 -8.90
C CYS A 258 0.60 -7.99 -8.73
#